data_AF-A0A954ZL01-F1
#
_entry.id   AF-A0A954ZL01-F1
#
_cell.length_a   1.000
_cell.length_b   1.000
_cell.length_c   1.000
_cell.angle_alpha   90.00
_cell.angle_beta   90.00
_cell.angle_gamma   90.00
#
_symmetry.space_group_name_H-M   'P 1'
#
loop_
_entity.id
_entity.type
_entity.pdbx_description
1 polymer ?
#
loop_
_entity_poly.entity_id
_entity_poly.type
_entity_poly.pdbx_seq_one_letter_code
_entity_poly.pdbx_strand_id
1 'polypeptide(L)' 'QFESQVDVIKDGNRVDGKSILGVLTLVAEQGTDLTIEARGRDAEDALSALAGLVEQGFDEVQAGTHDG' A
#
# COMPACT_ATOMS: atom_id res chain seq x y z
N GLN A 1 -1.42 -10.64 -9.50
CA GLN A 1 -0.42 -9.61 -9.84
C GLN A 1 -1.05 -8.76 -10.94
N PHE A 2 -1.17 -7.45 -10.75
CA PHE A 2 -1.89 -6.56 -11.67
C PHE A 2 -0.98 -6.05 -12.81
N GLU A 3 -1.53 -5.86 -14.00
CA GLU A 3 -0.84 -5.22 -15.14
C GLU A 3 -0.78 -3.70 -14.99
N SER A 4 -1.79 -3.10 -14.36
CA SER A 4 -1.90 -1.65 -14.13
C SER A 4 -0.70 -1.10 -13.38
N GLN A 5 -0.25 0.09 -13.76
CA GLN A 5 0.72 0.84 -12.99
C GLN A 5 0.05 1.33 -11.71
N VAL A 6 0.70 1.16 -10.56
CA VAL A 6 0.22 1.59 -9.26
C VAL A 6 1.26 2.52 -8.67
N ASP A 7 0.86 3.75 -8.39
CA ASP A 7 1.69 4.76 -7.77
C ASP A 7 1.16 5.10 -6.37
N VAL A 8 2.07 5.20 -5.41
CA VAL A 8 1.77 5.67 -4.05
C VAL A 8 2.35 7.06 -3.90
N ILE A 9 1.54 7.99 -3.42
CA ILE A 9 1.85 9.42 -3.35
C ILE A 9 1.71 9.87 -1.89
N LYS A 10 2.76 10.51 -1.37
CA LYS A 10 2.80 11.13 -0.05
C LYS A 10 3.52 12.47 -0.14
N ASP A 11 2.89 13.55 0.31
CA ASP A 11 3.47 14.90 0.31
C ASP A 11 4.02 15.34 -1.07
N GLY A 12 3.40 14.87 -2.15
CA GLY A 12 3.85 15.13 -3.53
C GLY A 12 4.96 14.20 -4.04
N ASN A 13 5.53 13.33 -3.19
CA ASN A 13 6.47 12.30 -3.61
C ASN A 13 5.74 11.08 -4.12
N ARG A 14 6.04 10.66 -5.36
CA ARG A 14 5.43 9.51 -6.03
C ARG A 14 6.43 8.36 -6.11
N VAL A 15 6.02 7.16 -5.70
CA VAL A 15 6.81 5.93 -5.85
C VAL A 15 5.97 4.82 -6.47
N ASP A 16 6.63 3.84 -7.08
CA ASP A 16 5.97 2.63 -7.59
C ASP A 16 5.49 1.76 -6.43
N GLY A 17 4.17 1.59 -6.32
CA GLY A 17 3.52 0.78 -5.29
C GLY A 17 3.76 -0.72 -5.42
N LYS A 18 4.29 -1.19 -6.56
CA LYS A 18 4.72 -2.58 -6.74
C LYS A 18 6.13 -2.83 -6.22
N SER A 19 6.91 -1.77 -5.99
CA SER A 19 8.26 -1.85 -5.46
C SER A 19 8.24 -1.74 -3.95
N ILE A 20 8.48 -2.85 -3.26
CA ILE A 20 8.56 -2.88 -1.79
C ILE A 20 9.57 -1.85 -1.25
N LEU A 21 10.69 -1.66 -1.95
CA LEU A 21 11.70 -0.67 -1.59
C LEU A 21 11.16 0.76 -1.70
N GLY A 22 10.39 1.06 -2.75
CA GLY A 22 9.75 2.36 -2.94
C GLY A 22 8.74 2.67 -1.85
N VAL A 23 7.89 1.70 -1.50
CA VAL A 23 6.90 1.84 -0.42
C VAL A 23 7.59 2.05 0.94
N LEU A 24 8.66 1.30 1.24
CA LEU A 24 9.42 1.48 2.48
C LEU A 24 10.09 2.85 2.57
N THR A 25 10.49 3.45 1.45
CA THR A 25 11.09 4.81 1.45
C THR A 25 10.11 5.92 1.79
N LEU A 26 8.81 5.69 1.68
CA LEU A 26 7.80 6.70 2.03
C LEU A 26 7.61 6.87 3.54
N VAL A 27 8.19 5.99 4.38
CA VAL A 27 8.13 6.03 5.86
C VAL A 27 6.72 6.44 6.32
N ALA A 28 5.72 5.72 5.82
CA ALA A 28 4.33 5.99 6.15
C ALA A 28 4.09 5.53 7.59
N GLU A 29 4.32 6.43 8.55
CA GLU A 29 3.93 6.21 9.94
C GLU A 29 2.40 6.18 10.04
N GLN A 30 1.90 5.45 11.04
CA GLN A 30 0.46 5.39 11.29
C GLN A 30 -0.11 6.80 11.49
N GLY A 31 -1.20 7.11 10.78
CA GLY A 31 -1.79 8.46 10.76
C GLY A 31 -1.32 9.34 9.60
N THR A 32 -0.47 8.82 8.71
CA THR A 32 -0.11 9.48 7.45
C THR A 32 -1.20 9.31 6.40
N ASP A 33 -1.60 10.40 5.76
CA ASP A 33 -2.45 10.36 4.56
C ASP A 33 -1.63 9.92 3.33
N LEU A 34 -2.06 8.85 2.68
CA LEU A 34 -1.48 8.34 1.44
C LEU A 34 -2.52 8.42 0.32
N THR A 35 -2.07 8.83 -0.86
CA THR A 35 -2.89 8.77 -2.08
C THR A 35 -2.38 7.64 -2.98
N ILE A 36 -3.27 6.74 -3.39
CA ILE A 36 -2.94 5.64 -4.32
C ILE A 36 -3.60 5.95 -5.67
N GLU A 37 -2.81 5.93 -6.73
CA GLU A 37 -3.30 6.03 -8.11
C GLU A 37 -2.99 4.75 -8.87
N ALA A 38 -3.98 4.18 -9.56
CA ALA A 38 -3.78 3.08 -10.49
C ALA A 38 -4.17 3.49 -11.92
N ARG A 39 -3.41 3.02 -12.91
CA ARG A 39 -3.66 3.28 -14.34
C ARG A 39 -3.46 2.00 -15.14
N GLY A 40 -4.48 1.60 -15.89
CA GLY A 40 -4.44 0.38 -16.69
C GLY A 40 -5.80 -0.30 -16.73
N ARG A 41 -5.81 -1.49 -17.34
CA ARG A 41 -7.03 -2.26 -17.64
C ARG A 41 -7.69 -2.85 -16.40
N ASP A 42 -6.90 -3.10 -15.36
CA ASP A 42 -7.26 -3.68 -14.07
C ASP A 42 -7.02 -2.67 -12.92
N ALA A 43 -7.04 -1.37 -13.23
CA ALA A 43 -6.77 -0.31 -12.24
C ALA A 43 -7.82 -0.28 -11.10
N GLU A 44 -9.10 -0.47 -11.41
CA GLU A 44 -10.16 -0.54 -10.39
C GLU A 44 -9.98 -1.76 -9.48
N ASP A 45 -9.70 -2.93 -10.05
CA ASP A 45 -9.44 -4.15 -9.29
C ASP A 45 -8.21 -4.01 -8.39
N ALA A 46 -7.16 -3.37 -8.91
CA ALA A 46 -5.94 -3.07 -8.15
C ALA A 46 -6.22 -2.13 -6.96
N LEU A 47 -6.97 -1.05 -7.18
CA LEU A 47 -7.34 -0.13 -6.11
C LEU A 47 -8.25 -0.79 -5.08
N SER A 48 -9.25 -1.58 -5.51
CA SER A 48 -10.15 -2.28 -4.60
C SER A 48 -9.41 -3.30 -3.73
N ALA A 49 -8.46 -4.04 -4.30
CA ALA A 49 -7.65 -5.00 -3.55
C ALA A 49 -6.71 -4.30 -2.56
N LEU A 50 -6.09 -3.19 -2.96
CA LEU A 50 -5.22 -2.39 -2.08
C LEU A 50 -5.99 -1.74 -0.93
N ALA A 51 -7.17 -1.17 -1.20
CA ALA A 51 -8.04 -0.62 -0.17
C ALA A 51 -8.43 -1.69 0.86
N GLY A 52 -8.87 -2.86 0.39
CA GLY A 52 -9.21 -3.98 1.26
C GLY A 52 -8.03 -4.45 2.12
N LEU A 53 -6.80 -4.42 1.60
CA LEU A 53 -5.60 -4.77 2.36
C LEU A 53 -5.28 -3.75 3.46
N VAL A 54 -5.42 -2.45 3.17
CA VAL A 54 -5.21 -1.38 4.16
C VAL A 54 -6.27 -1.45 5.25
N GLU A 55 -7.54 -1.67 4.89
CA GLU A 55 -8.65 -1.84 5.84
C GLU A 55 -8.45 -3.06 6.76
N GLN A 56 -7.81 -4.11 6.25
CA GLN A 56 -7.45 -5.30 7.00
C GLN A 56 -6.15 -5.15 7.82
N GLY A 57 -5.49 -3.98 7.78
CA GLY A 57 -4.24 -3.75 8.51
C GLY A 57 -3.07 -4.56 7.97
N PHE A 58 -3.01 -4.74 6.65
CA PHE A 58 -1.93 -5.45 5.94
C PHE A 58 -1.70 -6.91 6.35
N ASP A 59 -2.70 -7.59 6.92
CA ASP A 59 -2.51 -8.91 7.54
C ASP A 59 -1.24 -8.89 8.42
N GLU A 60 -1.05 -7.83 9.22
CA GLU A 60 -0.10 -7.88 10.33
C GLU A 60 -0.49 -9.10 11.15
N VAL A 61 0.20 -10.21 10.90
CA VAL A 61 0.20 -11.37 11.76
C VAL A 61 0.56 -10.76 13.09
N GLN A 62 -0.40 -10.69 14.00
CA GLN A 62 -0.13 -10.48 15.41
C GLN A 62 0.79 -11.64 15.77
N ALA A 63 2.10 -11.44 15.59
CA ALA A 63 3.12 -12.25 16.20
C ALA A 63 2.88 -12.01 17.67
N GLY A 64 2.09 -12.92 18.26
CA GLY A 64 1.65 -12.82 19.63
C GLY A 64 2.83 -12.50 20.50
N THR A 65 2.75 -11.35 21.17
CA THR A 65 3.40 -11.16 22.45
C THR A 65 2.81 -12.19 23.41
N HIS A 66 3.28 -13.43 23.31
CA HIS A 66 3.34 -14.34 24.43
C HIS A 66 4.57 -13.91 25.23
N ASP A 67 4.40 -12.83 25.99
CA ASP A 67 5.19 -12.59 27.18
C ASP A 67 4.69 -13.58 28.24
N GLY A 68 5.58 -14.48 28.64
CA GLY A 68 5.38 -15.49 29.67
C GLY A 68 6.71 -15.79 30.33
#